data_AF-A0A936A256-F1
#
_entry.id   AF-A0A936A256-F1
#
_cell.length_a   1.000
_cell.length_b   1.000
_cell.length_c   1.000
_cell.angle_alpha   90.00
_cell.angle_beta   90.00
_cell.angle_gamma   90.00
#
_symmetry.space_group_name_H-M   'P 1'
#
loop_
_entity.id
_entity.type
_entity.pdbx_description
1 polymer ?
#
loop_
_entity_poly.entity_id
_entity_poly.type
_entity_poly.pdbx_seq_one_letter_code
_entity_poly.pdbx_strand_id
1 'polypeptide(L)'
;MLNLNTVQNIDCLTGLRNLPSDLLDIQVTSPPYWGQRGDSGIGTEADPRDYVRNLAQILSEAMRVLKPNGLLWLNLGDAYNTPINWRFEDHVHSTLGSRGTGLPPYQLRLHEE
;
A
#
# COMPACT_ATOMS: atom_id res chain seq x y z
N MET A 1 18.40 6.90 -18.62
CA MET A 1 18.10 5.51 -18.20
C MET A 1 18.79 5.27 -16.87
N LEU A 2 18.11 4.62 -15.91
CA LEU A 2 18.73 4.22 -14.64
C LEU A 2 19.77 3.13 -14.89
N ASN A 3 20.85 3.11 -14.09
CA ASN A 3 21.89 2.08 -14.20
C ASN A 3 21.35 0.73 -13.73
N LEU A 4 21.56 -0.32 -14.51
CA LEU A 4 21.26 -1.69 -14.10
C LEU A 4 22.13 -2.10 -12.90
N ASN A 5 21.66 -3.08 -12.13
CA ASN A 5 22.37 -3.65 -10.98
C ASN A 5 22.76 -2.60 -9.91
N THR A 6 21.99 -1.53 -9.81
CA THR A 6 22.24 -0.42 -8.88
C THR A 6 20.97 -0.10 -8.09
N VAL A 7 21.10 0.05 -6.77
CA VAL A 7 20.01 0.57 -5.94
C VAL A 7 19.95 2.08 -6.09
N GLN A 8 18.76 2.59 -6.43
CA GLN A 8 18.52 4.03 -6.57
C GLN A 8 17.91 4.56 -5.28
N ASN A 9 18.56 5.52 -4.63
CA ASN A 9 17.99 6.22 -3.48
C ASN A 9 17.12 7.39 -3.97
N ILE A 10 15.88 7.07 -4.33
CA ILE A 10 14.90 8.00 -4.88
C ILE A 10 13.51 7.65 -4.34
N ASP A 11 12.64 8.66 -4.23
CA ASP A 11 11.21 8.42 -4.09
C ASP A 11 10.72 7.47 -5.20
N CYS A 12 9.98 6.42 -4.83
CA CYS A 12 9.64 5.34 -5.75
C CYS A 12 8.71 5.82 -6.88
N LEU A 13 7.77 6.72 -6.61
CA LEU A 13 6.88 7.27 -7.62
C LEU A 13 7.66 8.09 -8.65
N THR A 14 8.58 8.93 -8.17
CA THR A 14 9.50 9.70 -9.01
C THR A 14 10.41 8.79 -9.83
N GLY A 15 10.95 7.73 -9.21
CA GLY A 15 11.76 6.72 -9.89
C GLY A 15 11.02 6.02 -11.02
N LEU A 16 9.79 5.58 -10.78
CA LEU A 16 8.93 4.95 -11.78
C LEU A 16 8.62 5.90 -12.95
N ARG A 17 8.30 7.17 -12.67
CA ARG A 17 8.03 8.19 -13.70
C ARG A 17 9.22 8.46 -14.63
N ASN A 18 10.44 8.28 -14.14
CA ASN A 18 11.66 8.42 -14.93
C ASN A 18 11.96 7.21 -15.83
N LEU A 19 11.20 6.11 -15.70
CA LEU A 19 11.34 4.93 -16.54
C LEU A 19 10.38 4.99 -17.74
N PRO A 20 10.84 4.58 -18.94
CA PRO A 20 9.95 4.39 -20.09
C PRO A 20 8.89 3.33 -19.80
N SER A 21 7.77 3.40 -20.53
CA SER A 21 6.73 2.36 -20.50
C SER A 21 7.26 1.05 -21.08
N ASP A 22 6.61 -0.07 -20.74
CA ASP A 22 6.91 -1.40 -21.28
C ASP A 22 8.38 -1.84 -21.13
N LEU A 23 9.02 -1.45 -20.03
CA LEU A 23 10.44 -1.71 -19.76
C LEU A 23 10.66 -2.99 -18.96
N LEU A 24 9.88 -3.20 -17.90
CA LEU A 24 10.14 -4.25 -16.90
C LEU A 24 9.35 -5.52 -17.22
N ASP A 25 10.01 -6.68 -17.08
CA ASP A 25 9.35 -7.99 -17.17
C ASP A 25 8.63 -8.35 -15.86
N ILE A 26 9.24 -8.02 -14.72
CA ILE A 26 8.72 -8.35 -13.39
C ILE A 26 8.94 -7.17 -12.45
N GLN A 27 7.93 -6.85 -11.66
CA GLN A 27 8.04 -5.97 -10.50
C GLN A 27 7.68 -6.75 -9.24
N VAL A 28 8.56 -6.74 -8.25
CA VAL A 28 8.32 -7.35 -6.93
C VAL A 28 8.38 -6.24 -5.89
N THR A 29 7.34 -6.10 -5.06
CA THR A 29 7.28 -5.00 -4.09
C THR A 29 6.55 -5.40 -2.81
N SER A 30 6.99 -4.81 -1.70
CA SER A 30 6.36 -4.86 -0.39
C SER A 30 6.33 -3.43 0.17
N PRO A 31 5.37 -2.58 -0.26
CA PRO A 31 5.27 -1.22 0.23
C PRO A 31 5.07 -1.22 1.75
N PRO A 32 5.32 -0.11 2.46
CA PRO A 32 4.88 0.03 3.85
C PRO A 32 3.38 -0.24 3.97
N TYR A 33 2.99 -1.07 4.94
CA TYR A 33 1.56 -1.36 5.20
C TYR A 33 1.03 -0.25 6.10
N TRP A 34 -0.23 0.13 5.89
CA TRP A 34 -0.86 1.20 6.67
C TRP A 34 -0.79 0.90 8.17
N GLY A 35 -0.30 1.86 8.97
CA GLY A 35 -0.22 1.72 10.42
C GLY A 35 0.73 0.64 10.93
N GLN A 36 1.64 0.11 10.09
CA GLN A 36 2.61 -0.92 10.51
C GLN A 36 4.07 -0.47 10.54
N ARG A 37 4.46 0.60 9.84
CA ARG A 37 5.86 1.04 9.75
C ARG A 37 6.02 2.56 9.71
N GLY A 38 7.01 3.06 10.45
CA GLY A 38 7.68 4.35 10.22
C GLY A 38 6.95 5.61 10.66
N ASP A 39 7.69 6.73 10.59
CA ASP A 39 7.23 8.08 10.97
C ASP A 39 6.89 8.97 9.75
N SER A 40 7.18 8.52 8.53
CA SER A 40 6.94 9.30 7.30
C SER A 40 6.77 8.42 6.05
N GLY A 41 6.11 8.99 5.03
CA GLY A 41 5.89 8.34 3.73
C GLY A 41 4.54 7.66 3.62
N ILE A 42 4.38 6.79 2.62
CA ILE A 42 3.17 5.99 2.46
C ILE A 42 3.01 5.03 3.64
N GLY A 43 1.78 4.79 4.08
CA GLY A 43 1.45 3.96 5.23
C GLY A 43 1.24 4.74 6.53
N THR A 44 1.50 6.06 6.52
CA THR A 44 1.28 6.95 7.68
C THR A 44 0.09 7.89 7.50
N GLU A 45 -0.73 7.70 6.45
CA GLU A 45 -1.95 8.45 6.20
C GLU A 45 -2.92 8.34 7.39
N ALA A 46 -3.71 9.40 7.63
CA ALA A 46 -4.70 9.38 8.70
C ALA A 46 -5.92 8.51 8.35
N ASP A 47 -6.35 8.51 7.08
CA ASP A 47 -7.42 7.65 6.59
C ASP A 47 -6.81 6.51 5.74
N PRO A 48 -7.09 5.23 6.02
CA PRO A 48 -6.59 4.10 5.23
C PRO A 48 -7.07 4.14 3.76
N ARG A 49 -8.15 4.86 3.44
CA ARG A 49 -8.60 5.08 2.06
C ARG A 49 -7.64 6.00 1.29
N ASP A 50 -7.04 6.97 1.97
CA ASP A 50 -5.99 7.81 1.38
C ASP A 50 -4.73 6.99 1.11
N TYR A 51 -4.38 6.08 2.02
CA TYR A 51 -3.31 5.11 1.79
C TYR A 51 -3.57 4.26 0.54
N VAL A 52 -4.77 3.70 0.39
CA VAL A 52 -5.14 2.91 -0.80
C VAL A 52 -5.05 3.76 -2.06
N ARG A 53 -5.52 5.02 -2.02
CA ARG A 53 -5.44 5.94 -3.17
C ARG A 53 -3.99 6.24 -3.56
N ASN A 54 -3.13 6.53 -2.58
CA ASN A 54 -1.72 6.81 -2.80
C ASN A 54 -0.99 5.57 -3.32
N LEU A 55 -1.28 4.40 -2.76
CA LEU A 55 -0.72 3.13 -3.23
C LEU A 55 -1.15 2.84 -4.67
N ALA A 56 -2.42 3.04 -5.01
CA ALA A 56 -2.95 2.87 -6.36
C ALA A 56 -2.26 3.80 -7.37
N GLN A 57 -1.92 5.04 -7.00
CA GLN A 57 -1.14 5.94 -7.86
C GLN A 57 0.25 5.38 -8.17
N ILE A 58 0.95 4.85 -7.17
CA ILE A 58 2.27 4.23 -7.36
C ILE A 58 2.15 2.97 -8.21
N LEU A 59 1.17 2.12 -7.92
CA LEU A 59 0.92 0.89 -8.68
C LEU A 59 0.50 1.17 -10.13
N SER A 60 -0.19 2.29 -10.40
CA SER A 60 -0.51 2.70 -11.76
C SER A 60 0.74 3.02 -12.58
N GLU A 61 1.71 3.71 -11.98
CA GLU A 61 3.00 3.98 -12.65
C GLU A 61 3.83 2.70 -12.81
N ALA A 62 3.78 1.80 -11.83
CA ALA A 62 4.37 0.47 -11.95
C ALA A 62 3.80 -0.32 -13.13
N MET A 63 2.47 -0.33 -13.27
CA MET A 63 1.79 -0.99 -14.38
C MET A 63 2.16 -0.39 -15.74
N ARG A 64 2.34 0.94 -15.84
CA ARG A 64 2.81 1.60 -17.06
C ARG A 64 4.22 1.12 -17.47
N VAL A 65 5.09 0.93 -16.49
CA VAL A 65 6.49 0.56 -16.71
C VAL A 65 6.64 -0.94 -16.99
N LEU A 66 5.71 -1.78 -16.54
CA LEU A 66 5.64 -3.20 -16.90
C LEU A 66 5.32 -3.38 -18.39
N LYS A 67 5.93 -4.39 -19.01
CA LYS A 67 5.55 -4.87 -20.35
C LYS A 67 4.09 -5.37 -20.36
N PRO A 68 3.43 -5.47 -21.53
CA PRO A 68 2.05 -5.96 -21.61
C PRO A 68 1.84 -7.37 -21.04
N ASN A 69 2.89 -8.21 -21.04
CA ASN A 69 2.91 -9.55 -20.46
C ASN A 69 3.71 -9.63 -19.14
N GLY A 70 4.04 -8.48 -18.55
CA GLY A 70 4.80 -8.40 -17.32
C GLY A 70 4.01 -8.82 -16.09
N LEU A 71 4.72 -9.08 -15.00
CA LEU A 71 4.15 -9.60 -13.76
C LEU A 71 4.41 -8.67 -12.58
N LEU A 72 3.36 -8.31 -11.84
CA LEU A 72 3.45 -7.60 -10.56
C LEU A 72 3.23 -8.57 -9.39
N TRP A 73 4.24 -8.70 -8.53
CA TRP A 73 4.13 -9.34 -7.23
C TRP A 73 4.01 -8.27 -6.14
N LEU A 74 2.81 -8.14 -5.58
CA LEU A 74 2.53 -7.24 -4.46
C LEU A 74 2.38 -8.05 -3.17
N ASN A 75 3.30 -7.84 -2.24
CA ASN A 75 3.18 -8.33 -0.88
C ASN A 75 2.53 -7.25 0.00
N LEU A 76 1.31 -7.50 0.45
CA LEU A 76 0.56 -6.61 1.33
C LEU A 76 -0.15 -7.44 2.40
N GLY A 77 0.07 -7.13 3.66
CA GLY A 77 -0.55 -7.81 4.81
C GLY A 77 -1.80 -7.09 5.29
N ASP A 78 -2.58 -7.77 6.14
CA ASP A 78 -3.78 -7.21 6.76
C ASP A 78 -3.41 -6.09 7.74
N ALA A 79 -3.44 -4.84 7.27
CA ALA A 79 -3.22 -3.67 8.10
C ALA A 79 -4.41 -3.37 9.03
N TYR A 80 -5.62 -3.85 8.73
CA TYR A 80 -6.89 -3.50 9.37
C TYR A 80 -7.16 -4.27 10.67
N ASN A 81 -6.61 -5.47 10.81
CA ASN A 81 -6.77 -6.27 12.02
C ASN A 81 -5.44 -6.62 12.70
N THR A 82 -4.31 -6.11 12.21
CA THR A 82 -3.01 -6.25 12.86
C THR A 82 -2.40 -4.88 13.23
N PRO A 83 -2.97 -4.21 14.25
CA PRO A 83 -2.57 -2.85 14.63
C PRO A 83 -1.21 -2.87 15.35
N ILE A 84 -0.14 -2.45 14.67
CA ILE A 84 1.19 -2.32 15.29
C ILE A 84 1.42 -0.89 15.77
N ASN A 85 1.18 0.11 14.93
CA ASN A 85 1.41 1.53 15.21
C ASN A 85 0.13 2.37 15.05
N TRP A 86 -1.02 1.78 15.36
CA TRP A 86 -2.31 2.46 15.25
C TRP A 86 -2.47 3.55 16.32
N ARG A 87 -3.11 4.64 15.92
CA ARG A 87 -3.66 5.65 16.82
C ARG A 87 -4.91 5.10 17.49
N PHE A 88 -5.31 5.69 18.61
CA PHE A 88 -6.52 5.25 19.31
C PHE A 88 -7.76 5.32 18.40
N GLU A 89 -7.87 6.38 17.60
CA GLU A 89 -8.96 6.62 16.65
C GLU A 89 -9.02 5.62 15.48
N ASP A 90 -7.89 5.00 15.12
CA ASP A 90 -7.81 4.08 13.98
C ASP A 90 -8.63 2.79 14.17
N HIS A 91 -8.98 2.46 15.42
CA HIS A 91 -9.77 1.26 15.78
C HIS A 91 -11.15 1.22 15.10
N VAL A 92 -11.65 2.35 14.60
CA VAL A 92 -12.88 2.43 13.81
C VAL A 92 -12.77 1.69 12.48
N HIS A 93 -11.54 1.45 11.99
CA HIS A 93 -11.29 0.73 10.74
C HIS A 93 -11.12 -0.78 10.96
N SER A 94 -11.01 -1.26 12.20
CA SER A 94 -10.86 -2.69 12.47
C SER A 94 -12.20 -3.41 12.47
N THR A 95 -12.26 -4.52 11.74
CA THR A 95 -13.40 -5.46 11.79
C THR A 95 -13.48 -6.23 13.12
N LEU A 96 -12.43 -6.17 13.94
CA LEU A 96 -12.42 -6.70 15.29
C LEU A 96 -12.94 -5.70 16.34
N GLY A 97 -13.13 -4.44 15.96
CA GLY A 97 -13.47 -3.34 16.86
C GLY A 97 -12.37 -3.03 17.88
N SER A 98 -12.57 -1.97 18.67
CA SER A 98 -11.57 -1.48 19.65
C SER A 98 -11.24 -2.46 20.80
N ARG A 99 -12.07 -3.49 20.99
CA ARG A 99 -11.86 -4.53 22.02
C ARG A 99 -11.26 -5.83 21.47
N GLY A 100 -11.06 -5.93 20.16
CA GLY A 100 -10.55 -7.16 19.51
C GLY A 100 -11.54 -8.34 19.53
N THR A 101 -12.82 -8.11 19.83
CA THR A 101 -13.83 -9.17 20.02
C THR A 101 -14.71 -9.41 18.80
N GLY A 102 -14.43 -8.73 17.68
CA GLY A 102 -15.33 -8.71 16.52
C GLY A 102 -16.40 -7.61 16.64
N LEU A 103 -16.84 -7.12 15.47
CA LEU A 103 -18.03 -6.28 15.39
C LEU A 103 -19.30 -7.14 15.60
N PRO A 104 -20.35 -6.60 16.24
CA PRO A 104 -21.62 -7.30 16.35
C PRO A 104 -22.26 -7.50 14.96
N PRO A 105 -23.07 -8.55 14.75
CA PRO A 105 -23.57 -8.95 13.42
C PRO A 105 -24.29 -7.86 12.62
N TYR A 106 -24.89 -6.87 13.30
CA TYR A 106 -25.59 -5.76 12.66
C TYR A 106 -24.67 -4.65 12.15
N GLN A 107 -23.41 -4.57 12.60
CA GLN A 107 -22.42 -3.58 12.16
C GLN A 107 -21.54 -4.05 11.00
N LEU A 108 -21.57 -5.34 10.64
CA LEU A 108 -20.79 -5.88 9.51
C LEU A 108 -21.21 -5.31 8.14
N ARG A 109 -22.43 -4.78 8.02
CA ARG A 109 -23.01 -4.27 6.76
C ARG A 109 -22.70 -2.81 6.44
N LEU A 110 -22.04 -2.08 7.35
CA LEU A 110 -21.79 -0.63 7.20
C LEU A 110 -20.43 -0.31 6.54
N HIS A 111 -19.65 -1.32 6.17
CA HIS A 111 -18.31 -1.17 5.59
C HIS A 111 -18.21 -1.66 4.13
N GLU A 112 -19.34 -1.85 3.44
CA GLU A 112 -19.39 -2.33 2.04
C GLU A 112 -19.45 -1.21 0.97
N GLU A 113 -19.21 0.06 1.32
CA GLU A 113 -19.18 1.18 0.37
C GLU A 113 -17.76 1.64 -0.03
#